data_AF-A0A7Y2YT20-F1
#
_entry.id   AF-A0A7Y2YT20-F1
#
_cell.length_a   1.000
_cell.length_b   1.000
_cell.length_c   1.000
_cell.angle_alpha   90.00
_cell.angle_beta   90.00
_cell.angle_gamma   90.00
#
_symmetry.space_group_name_H-M   'P 1'
#
loop_
_entity.id
_entity.type
_entity.pdbx_description
1 polymer ?
#
loop_
_entity_poly.entity_id
_entity_poly.type
_entity_poly.pdbx_seq_one_letter_code
_entity_poly.pdbx_strand_id
1 'polypeptide(L)'
;MTTASPNHAGRPAAESVDTRSPGGPDGRLYTASFAAVWDQVLAEVRARNRWTLVHHDEDLGLVTVRCRGFMSAGASLLTIWVSLDDNGLTRLDLRSVPETRRDLGAGERRIRDLLGRLDRKLGAGARIGA
;
A
#
# COMPACT_ATOMS: atom_id res chain seq x y z
N MET A 1 -28.40 38.58 -6.09
CA MET A 1 -27.15 38.49 -6.86
C MET A 1 -26.01 38.82 -5.91
N THR A 2 -25.31 37.81 -5.39
CA THR A 2 -24.19 37.98 -4.47
C THR A 2 -23.03 37.12 -4.96
N THR A 3 -21.87 37.75 -4.99
CA THR A 3 -20.59 37.39 -5.57
C THR A 3 -20.04 36.04 -5.11
N ALA A 4 -19.71 35.19 -6.08
CA ALA A 4 -18.81 34.06 -5.87
C ALA A 4 -17.37 34.59 -5.74
N SER A 5 -16.72 34.29 -4.62
CA SER A 5 -15.27 34.40 -4.46
C SER A 5 -14.67 33.00 -4.50
N PRO A 6 -13.69 32.73 -5.38
CA PRO A 6 -12.99 31.46 -5.47
C PRO A 6 -11.78 31.47 -4.54
N ASN A 7 -11.65 30.48 -3.65
CA ASN A 7 -10.38 29.85 -3.24
C ASN A 7 -10.52 29.10 -1.92
N HIS A 8 -10.56 27.78 -2.02
CA HIS A 8 -9.42 26.98 -1.60
C HIS A 8 -9.55 25.63 -2.30
N ALA A 9 -8.71 25.40 -3.31
CA ALA A 9 -8.49 24.08 -3.87
C ALA A 9 -7.94 23.19 -2.75
N GLY A 10 -8.83 22.54 -2.01
CA GLY A 10 -8.53 21.38 -1.19
C GLY A 10 -8.01 20.33 -2.14
N ARG A 11 -6.67 20.25 -2.24
CA ARG A 11 -5.96 19.14 -2.85
C ARG A 11 -6.61 17.88 -2.28
N PRO A 12 -7.22 16.99 -3.08
CA PRO A 12 -7.85 15.81 -2.53
C PRO A 12 -6.75 15.06 -1.79
N ALA A 13 -6.91 14.88 -0.48
CA ALA A 13 -6.20 13.86 0.26
C ALA A 13 -6.31 12.61 -0.60
N ALA A 14 -5.16 12.08 -1.05
CA ALA A 14 -5.10 10.96 -1.97
C ALA A 14 -6.17 9.95 -1.55
N GLU A 15 -7.26 9.88 -2.32
CA GLU A 15 -8.41 9.05 -2.00
C GLU A 15 -7.84 7.64 -1.95
N SER A 16 -7.75 7.09 -0.73
CA SER A 16 -7.34 5.72 -0.48
C SER A 16 -8.42 4.82 -1.06
N VAL A 17 -8.41 4.68 -2.39
CA VAL A 17 -9.32 3.81 -3.12
C VAL A 17 -9.13 2.41 -2.57
N ASP A 18 -10.20 1.86 -2.02
CA ASP A 18 -10.24 0.51 -1.47
C ASP A 18 -9.91 -0.50 -2.58
N THR A 19 -8.70 -1.04 -2.53
CA THR A 19 -8.22 -2.05 -3.48
C THR A 19 -8.83 -3.42 -3.27
N ARG A 20 -9.69 -3.61 -2.24
CA ARG A 20 -10.52 -4.81 -2.10
C ARG A 20 -11.54 -4.94 -3.24
N SER A 21 -11.80 -3.87 -3.98
CA SER A 21 -12.65 -3.86 -5.18
C SER A 21 -12.05 -4.72 -6.31
N PRO A 22 -12.86 -5.40 -7.14
CA PRO A 22 -12.42 -6.35 -8.19
C PRO A 22 -11.66 -5.75 -9.41
N GLY A 23 -10.98 -4.62 -9.23
CA GLY A 23 -10.04 -4.03 -10.19
C GLY A 23 -8.83 -3.38 -9.52
N GLY A 24 -8.59 -3.68 -8.23
CA GLY A 24 -7.40 -3.26 -7.51
C GLY A 24 -6.15 -4.04 -7.93
N PRO A 25 -4.95 -3.47 -7.75
CA PRO A 25 -3.67 -4.17 -8.00
C PRO A 25 -3.55 -5.49 -7.21
N ASP A 26 -2.88 -6.48 -7.82
CA ASP A 26 -2.68 -7.85 -7.34
C ASP A 26 -2.47 -7.97 -5.81
N GLY A 27 -3.50 -8.43 -5.11
CA GLY A 27 -3.42 -8.82 -3.70
C GLY A 27 -2.71 -10.17 -3.50
N ARG A 28 -2.24 -10.41 -2.28
CA ARG A 28 -1.68 -11.69 -1.81
C ARG A 28 -2.53 -12.29 -0.71
N LEU A 29 -2.70 -13.60 -0.72
CA LEU A 29 -3.24 -14.37 0.40
C LEU A 29 -2.12 -15.12 1.10
N TYR A 30 -2.09 -15.04 2.42
CA TYR A 30 -1.18 -15.77 3.27
C TYR A 30 -1.97 -16.70 4.20
N THR A 31 -1.44 -17.90 4.42
CA THR A 31 -1.90 -18.81 5.46
C THR A 31 -1.43 -18.39 6.85
N ALA A 32 -0.44 -17.49 6.92
CA ALA A 32 -0.02 -16.84 8.16
C ALA A 32 -1.18 -16.03 8.76
N SER A 33 -1.23 -15.96 10.09
CA SER A 33 -2.25 -15.19 10.80
C SER A 33 -2.12 -13.69 10.53
N PHE A 34 -3.21 -12.96 10.74
CA PHE A 34 -3.24 -11.50 10.57
C PHE A 34 -2.08 -10.81 11.30
N ALA A 35 -1.88 -11.12 12.59
CA ALA A 35 -0.82 -10.54 13.41
C ALA A 35 0.58 -10.81 12.83
N ALA A 36 0.84 -12.03 12.36
CA ALA A 36 2.13 -12.37 11.76
C ALA A 36 2.40 -11.60 10.46
N VAL A 37 1.38 -11.45 9.61
CA VAL A 37 1.49 -10.65 8.38
C VAL A 37 1.66 -9.17 8.71
N TRP A 38 0.87 -8.65 9.65
CA TRP A 38 0.93 -7.26 10.12
C TRP A 38 2.33 -6.89 10.63
N ASP A 39 2.86 -7.67 11.57
CA ASP A 39 4.19 -7.46 12.13
C ASP A 39 5.27 -7.51 11.06
N GLN A 40 5.18 -8.46 10.14
CA GLN A 40 6.15 -8.61 9.07
C GLN A 40 6.08 -7.47 8.04
N VAL A 41 4.88 -6.95 7.74
CA VAL A 41 4.69 -5.76 6.91
C VAL A 41 5.37 -4.56 7.57
N LEU A 42 5.11 -4.31 8.86
CA LEU A 42 5.74 -3.21 9.58
C LEU A 42 7.26 -3.36 9.65
N ALA A 43 7.77 -4.57 9.86
CA ALA A 43 9.20 -4.87 9.85
C ALA A 43 9.84 -4.54 8.49
N GLU A 44 9.24 -4.98 7.38
CA GLU A 44 9.74 -4.70 6.03
C GLU A 44 9.69 -3.22 5.66
N VAL A 45 8.65 -2.51 6.10
CA VAL A 45 8.54 -1.06 5.92
C VAL A 45 9.63 -0.33 6.70
N ARG A 46 9.83 -0.68 7.98
CA ARG A 46 10.81 -0.03 8.86
C ARG A 46 12.26 -0.34 8.47
N ALA A 47 12.52 -1.50 7.90
CA ALA A 47 13.85 -1.88 7.41
C ALA A 47 14.32 -1.06 6.19
N ARG A 48 13.42 -0.34 5.52
CA ARG A 48 13.73 0.42 4.30
C ARG A 48 14.06 1.88 4.64
N ASN A 49 15.32 2.25 4.50
CA ASN A 49 15.88 3.58 4.79
C ASN A 49 15.24 4.77 4.03
N ARG A 50 14.41 4.54 3.01
CA ARG A 50 13.75 5.57 2.20
C ARG A 50 12.24 5.52 2.27
N TRP A 51 11.74 4.69 3.18
CA TRP A 51 10.34 4.53 3.45
C TRP A 51 10.10 5.17 4.80
N THR A 52 9.12 6.05 4.85
CA THR A 52 8.69 6.71 6.07
C THR A 52 7.29 6.22 6.35
N LEU A 53 7.12 5.51 7.47
CA LEU A 53 5.80 5.15 7.97
C LEU A 53 5.04 6.44 8.32
N VAL A 54 3.95 6.71 7.60
CA VAL A 54 3.13 7.90 7.80
C VAL A 54 2.03 7.62 8.81
N HIS A 55 1.39 6.45 8.66
CA HIS A 55 0.28 6.04 9.50
C HIS A 55 0.21 4.52 9.51
N HIS A 56 -0.22 3.96 10.65
CA HIS A 56 -0.63 2.57 10.77
C HIS A 56 -1.78 2.48 11.76
N ASP A 57 -2.74 1.62 11.46
CA ASP A 57 -3.91 1.34 12.28
C ASP A 57 -4.21 -0.15 12.16
N GLU A 58 -3.92 -0.90 13.22
CA GLU A 58 -4.03 -2.36 13.23
C GLU A 58 -5.49 -2.81 13.23
N ASP A 59 -6.38 -2.06 13.90
CA ASP A 59 -7.81 -2.35 13.95
C ASP A 59 -8.46 -2.20 12.56
N LEU A 60 -7.99 -1.21 11.78
CA LEU A 60 -8.40 -1.04 10.38
C LEU A 60 -7.60 -1.89 9.39
N GLY A 61 -6.52 -2.53 9.84
CA GLY A 61 -5.58 -3.25 8.99
C GLY A 61 -4.92 -2.36 7.93
N LEU A 62 -4.66 -1.08 8.25
CA LEU A 62 -4.18 -0.09 7.30
C LEU A 62 -2.76 0.36 7.64
N VAL A 63 -1.86 0.31 6.65
CA VAL A 63 -0.51 0.88 6.74
C VAL A 63 -0.29 1.84 5.57
N THR A 64 0.07 3.08 5.88
CA THR A 64 0.40 4.11 4.89
C THR A 64 1.86 4.51 5.00
N VAL A 65 2.57 4.44 3.87
CA VAL A 65 4.02 4.64 3.79
C VAL A 65 4.35 5.64 2.70
N ARG A 66 5.18 6.64 3.03
CA ARG A 66 5.76 7.53 2.03
C ARG A 66 7.08 6.94 1.53
N CYS A 67 7.15 6.66 0.25
CA CYS A 67 8.29 6.08 -0.43
C CYS A 67 9.07 7.15 -1.21
N ARG A 68 10.35 7.40 -0.88
CA ARG A 68 11.21 8.33 -1.63
C ARG A 68 12.00 7.62 -2.73
N GLY A 69 11.99 8.15 -3.96
CA GLY A 69 12.76 7.63 -5.10
C GLY A 69 14.28 7.81 -4.96
N PHE A 70 15.08 6.95 -5.64
CA PHE A 70 16.55 6.98 -5.59
C PHE A 70 17.15 8.15 -6.38
N MET A 71 16.69 8.40 -7.61
CA MET A 71 17.40 9.29 -8.54
C MET A 71 16.51 10.28 -9.30
N SER A 72 15.21 10.01 -9.53
CA SER A 72 14.37 10.91 -10.35
C SER A 72 12.86 10.61 -10.34
N ALA A 73 12.39 9.67 -9.52
CA ALA A 73 10.95 9.45 -9.35
C ALA A 73 10.52 10.20 -8.09
N GLY A 74 9.52 11.07 -8.21
CA GLY A 74 8.93 11.78 -7.08
C GLY A 74 8.56 10.82 -5.94
N ALA A 75 8.32 11.40 -4.76
CA ALA A 75 7.80 10.62 -3.66
C ALA A 75 6.49 9.93 -4.08
N SER A 76 6.21 8.76 -3.53
CA SER A 76 5.00 8.01 -3.79
C SER A 76 4.38 7.62 -2.44
N LEU A 77 3.06 7.62 -2.36
CA LEU A 77 2.34 7.09 -1.21
C LEU A 77 1.98 5.63 -1.51
N LEU A 78 2.47 4.72 -0.67
CA LEU A 78 2.11 3.31 -0.70
C LEU A 78 1.12 3.06 0.43
N THR A 79 -0.08 2.62 0.08
CA THR A 79 -1.09 2.17 1.03
C THR A 79 -1.17 0.65 0.97
N ILE A 80 -1.20 0.03 2.15
CA ILE A 80 -1.20 -1.41 2.34
C ILE A 80 -2.40 -1.73 3.23
N TRP A 81 -3.25 -2.65 2.78
CA TRP A 81 -4.36 -3.16 3.54
C TRP A 81 -4.09 -4.61 3.89
N VAL A 82 -4.25 -4.95 5.16
CA VAL A 82 -4.23 -6.31 5.69
C VAL A 82 -5.65 -6.60 6.17
N SER A 83 -6.22 -7.73 5.80
CA SER A 83 -7.53 -8.16 6.27
C SER A 83 -7.62 -9.67 6.30
N LEU A 84 -8.65 -10.22 6.95
CA LEU A 84 -9.00 -11.62 6.79
C LEU A 84 -9.98 -11.77 5.61
N ASP A 85 -9.82 -12.82 4.82
CA ASP A 85 -10.82 -13.22 3.82
C ASP A 85 -11.91 -14.11 4.44
N ASP A 86 -12.90 -14.49 3.63
CA ASP A 86 -14.03 -15.32 4.07
C ASP A 86 -13.60 -16.73 4.53
N ASN A 87 -12.39 -17.17 4.18
CA ASN A 87 -11.82 -18.46 4.57
C ASN A 87 -10.87 -18.34 5.78
N GLY A 88 -10.74 -17.15 6.37
CA GLY A 88 -9.82 -16.88 7.48
C GLY A 88 -8.35 -16.79 7.05
N LEU A 89 -8.06 -16.70 5.76
CA LEU A 89 -6.72 -16.41 5.24
C LEU A 89 -6.44 -14.91 5.33
N THR A 90 -5.16 -14.56 5.53
CA THR A 90 -4.79 -13.15 5.58
C THR A 90 -4.58 -12.61 4.18
N ARG A 91 -5.46 -11.71 3.76
CA ARG A 91 -5.39 -10.94 2.53
C ARG A 91 -4.54 -9.68 2.72
N LEU A 92 -3.69 -9.42 1.74
CA LEU A 92 -2.82 -8.27 1.66
C LEU A 92 -3.03 -7.58 0.31
N ASP A 93 -3.55 -6.36 0.31
CA ASP A 93 -3.70 -5.54 -0.88
C ASP A 93 -2.78 -4.31 -0.81
N LEU A 94 -2.21 -3.89 -1.95
CA LEU A 94 -1.23 -2.79 -1.98
C LEU A 94 -1.49 -1.83 -3.13
N ARG A 95 -1.52 -0.54 -2.84
CA ARG A 95 -1.66 0.52 -3.85
C ARG A 95 -0.54 1.53 -3.74
N SER A 96 0.13 1.78 -4.85
CA SER A 96 1.10 2.88 -4.97
C SER A 96 0.49 4.03 -5.75
N VAL A 97 0.44 5.22 -5.16
CA VAL A 97 0.03 6.46 -5.80
C VAL A 97 1.24 7.38 -5.89
N PRO A 98 1.73 7.72 -7.10
CA PRO A 98 2.85 8.63 -7.23
C PRO A 98 2.43 10.08 -6.96
N GLU A 99 3.27 10.87 -6.28
CA GLU A 99 3.01 12.30 -6.06
C GLU A 99 3.24 13.15 -7.34
N THR A 100 3.95 12.60 -8.32
CA THR A 100 4.27 13.26 -9.60
C THR A 100 3.90 12.37 -10.78
N ARG A 101 3.45 12.97 -11.89
CA ARG A 101 2.99 12.27 -13.11
C ARG A 101 4.04 11.34 -13.75
N ARG A 102 5.32 11.46 -13.38
CA ARG A 102 6.39 10.56 -13.83
C ARG A 102 6.62 9.44 -12.82
N ASP A 103 5.78 8.41 -12.87
CA ASP A 103 6.05 7.11 -12.27
C ASP A 103 6.33 6.12 -13.39
N LEU A 104 7.61 5.84 -13.65
CA LEU A 104 8.05 4.90 -14.69
C LEU A 104 7.91 3.44 -14.20
N GLY A 105 6.75 3.09 -13.63
CA GLY A 105 6.50 1.81 -13.00
C GLY A 105 7.29 1.59 -11.70
N ALA A 106 7.78 2.65 -11.05
CA ALA A 106 8.51 2.51 -9.80
C ALA A 106 7.58 2.07 -8.65
N GLY A 107 6.30 2.46 -8.68
CA GLY A 107 5.27 1.94 -7.79
C GLY A 107 5.12 0.41 -7.87
N GLU A 108 4.88 -0.12 -9.07
CA GLU A 108 4.73 -1.57 -9.30
C GLU A 108 5.97 -2.37 -8.90
N ARG A 109 7.17 -1.87 -9.23
CA ARG A 109 8.43 -2.52 -8.82
C ARG A 109 8.54 -2.59 -7.30
N ARG A 110 8.20 -1.51 -6.59
CA ARG A 110 8.23 -1.48 -5.12
C ARG A 110 7.23 -2.45 -4.50
N ILE A 111 6.02 -2.54 -5.05
CA ILE A 111 4.99 -3.49 -4.63
C ILE A 111 5.51 -4.92 -4.83
N ARG A 112 6.01 -5.25 -6.03
CA ARG A 112 6.57 -6.57 -6.35
C ARG A 112 7.73 -6.94 -5.43
N ASP A 113 8.64 -6.00 -5.17
CA ASP A 113 9.78 -6.21 -4.29
C ASP A 113 9.37 -6.42 -2.83
N LEU A 114 8.32 -5.74 -2.37
CA LEU A 114 7.75 -5.94 -1.03
C LEU A 114 7.08 -7.31 -0.93
N LEU A 115 6.18 -7.65 -1.86
CA LEU A 115 5.52 -8.95 -1.91
C LEU A 115 6.53 -10.10 -1.94
N GLY A 116 7.57 -10.02 -2.78
CA GLY A 116 8.60 -11.05 -2.85
C GLY A 116 9.48 -11.18 -1.58
N ARG A 117 9.50 -10.17 -0.71
CA ARG A 117 10.14 -10.29 0.62
C ARG A 117 9.19 -10.91 1.63
N LEU A 118 7.94 -10.49 1.64
CA LEU A 118 6.89 -11.07 2.48
C LEU A 118 6.72 -12.56 2.17
N ASP A 119 6.66 -12.95 0.89
CA ASP A 119 6.59 -14.34 0.44
C ASP A 119 7.78 -15.19 0.94
N ARG A 120 8.97 -14.61 1.05
CA ARG A 120 10.15 -15.31 1.58
C ARG A 120 10.13 -15.48 3.10
N LYS A 121 9.41 -14.60 3.81
CA LYS A 121 9.38 -14.57 5.29
C LYS A 121 8.18 -15.30 5.88
N LEU A 122 7.03 -15.18 5.23
CA LEU A 122 5.75 -15.73 5.68
C LEU A 122 5.40 -17.05 4.99
N GLY A 123 6.22 -17.49 4.04
CA GLY A 123 5.90 -18.56 3.09
C GLY A 123 5.25 -18.01 1.83
N ALA A 124 5.29 -18.80 0.74
CA ALA A 124 4.78 -18.37 -0.55
C ALA A 124 3.28 -18.06 -0.45
N GLY A 125 2.92 -16.77 -0.48
CA GLY A 125 1.52 -16.37 -0.55
C GLY A 125 0.88 -16.88 -1.85
N ALA A 126 -0.42 -17.11 -1.84
CA ALA A 126 -1.20 -17.31 -3.06
C ALA A 126 -1.50 -15.93 -3.70
N ARG A 127 -1.52 -15.84 -5.03
CA ARG A 127 -1.93 -14.59 -5.71
C ARG A 127 -3.44 -14.54 -5.71
N ILE A 128 -4.02 -13.38 -5.47
CA ILE A 128 -5.46 -13.16 -5.64
C ILE A 128 -5.70 -12.80 -7.10
N GLY A 129 -6.16 -13.79 -7.88
CA GLY A 129 -6.70 -13.60 -9.23
C GLY A 129 -5.69 -13.18 -10.32
N ALA A 130 -5.86 -13.78 -11.49
CA ALA A 130 -5.56 -13.18 -12.79
C ALA A 130 -6.90 -13.06 -13.54
#